data_AF-A0A5C6T8F6-F1
#
_entry.id   AF-A0A5C6T8F6-F1
#
_cell.length_a   1.000
_cell.length_b   1.000
_cell.length_c   1.000
_cell.angle_alpha   90.00
_cell.angle_beta   90.00
_cell.angle_gamma   90.00
#
_symmetry.space_group_name_H-M   'P 1'
#
loop_
_entity.id
_entity.type
_entity.pdbx_description
1 polymer ?
#
loop_
_entity_poly.entity_id
_entity_poly.type
_entity_poly.pdbx_seq_one_letter_code
_entity_poly.pdbx_strand_id
1 'polypeptide(L)'
;MTEQSAKVSRASQVSKGWNNPKGDTFFRKQRRIADKSSDKTAAFFYRLMKNIGQGLHKECQAFTVLATPGEIPSILDWCMAPGGFLAVALRLNPDARALAFSLPEEQGGHRVLLPDSINVERRLLDITLLAEDMGFICDGATLRNHIRDPNKKDCEARRLTTTQLALGLEHVEPGGTMVILLHKVEAWDTVTILNRFNKFSNIKLYKPKPGHETRSSFYLIATNIQTQHPEALAAIEQWKAIWRVLTFEPEECHARVIREGEFSPEQLLDEFGSDLVELGRCVWKVQAEALAKAPFT
;
A
#
# COMPACT_ATOMS: atom_id res chain seq x y z
N MET A 1 12.95 -12.87 30.98
CA MET A 1 12.99 -12.17 29.68
C MET A 1 11.66 -11.46 29.50
N THR A 2 11.63 -10.12 29.51
CA THR A 2 10.38 -9.34 29.48
C THR A 2 9.71 -9.41 28.10
N GLU A 3 8.39 -9.21 28.04
CA GLU A 3 7.63 -9.25 26.78
C GLU A 3 8.15 -8.21 25.76
N GLN A 4 8.58 -7.03 26.23
CA GLN A 4 9.26 -5.99 25.42
C GLN A 4 10.54 -6.53 24.75
N SER A 5 11.38 -7.27 25.49
CA SER A 5 12.63 -7.84 24.99
C SER A 5 12.40 -8.89 23.90
N ALA A 6 11.33 -9.69 24.03
CA ALA A 6 10.94 -10.66 23.00
C ALA A 6 10.43 -10.00 21.71
N LYS A 7 9.76 -8.84 21.80
CA LYS A 7 9.28 -8.09 20.63
C LYS A 7 10.45 -7.49 19.83
N VAL A 8 11.36 -6.80 20.49
CA VAL A 8 12.58 -6.25 19.86
C VAL A 8 13.46 -7.35 19.26
N SER A 9 13.52 -8.52 19.91
CA SER A 9 14.23 -9.70 19.40
C SER A 9 13.69 -10.16 18.03
N ARG A 10 12.37 -10.11 17.80
CA ARG A 10 11.78 -10.54 16.52
C ARG A 10 12.04 -9.55 15.38
N ALA A 11 11.96 -8.24 15.64
CA ALA A 11 12.36 -7.23 14.65
C ALA A 11 13.84 -7.40 14.26
N SER A 12 14.71 -7.70 15.24
CA SER A 12 16.12 -8.04 14.99
C SER A 12 16.28 -9.31 14.16
N GLN A 13 15.50 -10.36 14.40
CA GLN A 13 15.50 -11.59 13.61
C GLN A 13 15.08 -11.35 12.15
N VAL A 14 14.05 -10.52 11.93
CA VAL A 14 13.64 -10.10 10.58
C VAL A 14 14.80 -9.40 9.88
N SER A 15 15.43 -8.41 10.53
CA SER A 15 16.59 -7.70 9.99
C SER A 15 17.73 -8.67 9.62
N LYS A 16 18.06 -9.62 10.49
CA LYS A 16 19.06 -10.67 10.19
C LYS A 16 18.66 -11.54 9.00
N GLY A 17 17.39 -11.94 8.90
CA GLY A 17 16.90 -12.75 7.79
C GLY A 17 16.97 -12.04 6.43
N TRP A 18 16.85 -10.71 6.41
CA TRP A 18 17.03 -9.88 5.22
C TRP A 18 18.49 -9.66 4.85
N ASN A 19 19.41 -9.66 5.82
CA ASN A 19 20.85 -9.52 5.58
C ASN A 19 21.49 -10.84 5.09
N ASN A 20 20.96 -11.39 4.00
CA ASN A 20 21.44 -12.62 3.36
C ASN A 20 21.53 -12.44 1.83
N PRO A 21 22.75 -12.43 1.23
CA PRO A 21 22.92 -12.27 -0.21
C PRO A 21 22.20 -13.32 -1.07
N LYS A 22 21.99 -14.54 -0.54
CA LYS A 22 21.18 -15.57 -1.21
C LYS A 22 19.70 -15.18 -1.23
N GLY A 23 19.23 -14.57 -0.15
CA GLY A 23 17.89 -13.96 -0.05
C GLY A 23 17.70 -12.86 -1.09
N ASP A 24 18.66 -11.95 -1.24
CA ASP A 24 18.59 -10.88 -2.26
C ASP A 24 18.43 -11.44 -3.68
N THR A 25 19.23 -12.47 -4.00
CA THR A 25 19.17 -13.16 -5.29
C THR A 25 17.81 -13.84 -5.48
N PHE A 26 17.31 -14.50 -4.44
CA PHE A 26 16.00 -15.15 -4.45
C PHE A 26 14.86 -14.15 -4.69
N PHE A 27 14.81 -13.03 -3.95
CA PHE A 27 13.77 -12.01 -4.11
C PHE A 27 13.90 -11.23 -5.42
N ARG A 28 15.11 -11.04 -5.95
CA ARG A 28 15.33 -10.46 -7.29
C ARG A 28 14.77 -11.36 -8.39
N LYS A 29 15.00 -12.68 -8.30
CA LYS A 29 14.43 -13.66 -9.23
C LYS A 29 12.91 -13.65 -9.18
N GLN A 30 12.32 -13.59 -7.99
CA GLN A 30 10.88 -13.53 -7.80
C GLN A 30 10.25 -12.28 -8.39
N ARG A 31 10.83 -11.09 -8.15
CA ARG A 31 10.37 -9.83 -8.77
C ARG A 31 10.41 -9.91 -10.30
N ARG A 32 11.53 -10.37 -10.87
CA ARG A 32 11.65 -10.55 -12.32
C ARG A 32 10.62 -11.53 -12.91
N ILE A 33 10.19 -12.53 -12.15
CA ILE A 33 9.12 -13.45 -12.57
C ILE A 33 7.76 -12.75 -12.49
N ALA A 34 7.53 -11.95 -11.44
CA ALA A 34 6.30 -11.19 -11.28
C ALA A 34 6.12 -10.16 -12.41
N ASP A 35 7.17 -9.42 -12.74
CA ASP A 35 7.19 -8.40 -13.81
C ASP A 35 6.96 -9.00 -15.21
N LYS A 36 7.20 -10.31 -15.39
CA LYS A 36 6.92 -11.02 -16.64
C LYS A 36 5.51 -11.57 -16.63
N SER A 37 4.54 -10.77 -17.07
CA SER A 37 3.14 -11.17 -17.22
C SER A 37 3.00 -12.24 -18.31
N SER A 38 2.81 -13.49 -17.89
CA SER A 38 2.25 -14.55 -18.73
C SER A 38 0.85 -14.89 -18.22
N ASP A 39 0.01 -15.51 -19.05
CA ASP A 39 -1.33 -15.95 -18.64
C ASP A 39 -1.31 -16.82 -17.38
N LYS A 40 -0.32 -17.72 -17.28
CA LYS A 40 -0.13 -18.58 -16.11
C LYS A 40 0.25 -17.77 -14.87
N THR A 41 1.14 -16.79 -15.03
CA THR A 41 1.58 -15.90 -13.96
C THR A 41 0.42 -15.02 -13.46
N ALA A 42 -0.36 -14.44 -14.38
CA ALA A 42 -1.53 -13.63 -14.04
C ALA A 42 -2.59 -14.45 -13.27
N ALA A 43 -2.92 -15.65 -13.76
CA ALA A 43 -3.88 -16.54 -13.09
C ALA A 43 -3.39 -17.02 -11.71
N PHE A 44 -2.07 -17.20 -11.53
CA PHE A 44 -1.48 -17.46 -10.23
C PHE A 44 -1.68 -16.27 -9.28
N PHE A 45 -1.30 -15.05 -9.68
CA PHE A 45 -1.45 -13.86 -8.82
C PHE A 45 -2.90 -13.54 -8.50
N TYR A 46 -3.82 -13.71 -9.46
CA TYR A 46 -5.24 -13.52 -9.21
C TYR A 46 -5.76 -14.42 -8.09
N ARG A 47 -5.39 -15.71 -8.10
CA ARG A 47 -5.74 -16.66 -7.03
C ARG A 47 -5.05 -16.33 -5.71
N LEU A 48 -3.76 -15.98 -5.75
CA LEU A 48 -3.02 -15.58 -4.55
C LEU A 48 -3.69 -14.36 -3.89
N MET A 49 -3.99 -13.32 -4.64
CA MET A 49 -4.65 -12.11 -4.13
C MET A 49 -6.04 -12.40 -3.57
N LYS A 50 -6.84 -13.29 -4.20
CA LYS A 50 -8.12 -13.74 -3.64
C LYS A 50 -7.93 -14.41 -2.27
N ASN A 51 -6.93 -15.29 -2.13
CA ASN A 51 -6.66 -15.95 -0.86
C ASN A 51 -6.19 -14.96 0.22
N ILE A 52 -5.33 -14.00 -0.16
CA ILE A 52 -4.90 -12.93 0.75
C ILE A 52 -6.11 -12.08 1.16
N GLY A 53 -6.98 -11.70 0.22
CA GLY A 53 -8.18 -10.90 0.46
C GLY A 53 -9.16 -11.59 1.39
N GLN A 54 -9.37 -12.90 1.23
CA GLN A 54 -10.17 -13.68 2.18
C GLN A 54 -9.57 -13.66 3.59
N GLY A 55 -8.25 -13.77 3.72
CA GLY A 55 -7.57 -13.67 5.01
C GLY A 55 -7.68 -12.27 5.64
N LEU A 56 -7.50 -11.21 4.84
CA LEU A 56 -7.69 -9.81 5.25
C LEU A 56 -9.09 -9.59 5.83
N HIS A 57 -10.13 -10.02 5.13
CA HIS A 57 -11.49 -9.87 5.62
C HIS A 57 -11.76 -10.77 6.85
N LYS A 58 -11.33 -12.03 6.83
CA LYS A 58 -11.53 -12.95 7.95
C LYS A 58 -10.91 -12.44 9.26
N GLU A 59 -9.68 -11.93 9.21
CA GLU A 59 -8.94 -11.53 10.42
C GLU A 59 -9.19 -10.06 10.80
N CYS A 60 -9.41 -9.18 9.83
CA CYS A 60 -9.47 -7.73 10.06
C CYS A 60 -10.79 -7.09 9.65
N GLN A 61 -11.74 -7.83 9.07
CA GLN A 61 -12.98 -7.30 8.51
C GLN A 61 -12.74 -6.21 7.44
N ALA A 62 -11.60 -6.29 6.74
CA ALA A 62 -11.05 -5.23 5.89
C ALA A 62 -11.93 -4.80 4.70
N PHE A 63 -12.88 -5.63 4.28
CA PHE A 63 -13.80 -5.34 3.17
C PHE A 63 -15.24 -5.10 3.63
N THR A 64 -15.44 -4.76 4.91
CA THR A 64 -16.76 -4.35 5.40
C THR A 64 -17.04 -2.95 4.90
N VAL A 65 -18.08 -2.78 4.09
CA VAL A 65 -18.56 -1.45 3.70
C VAL A 65 -19.73 -1.09 4.61
N LEU A 66 -19.67 0.08 5.23
CA LEU A 66 -20.75 0.57 6.08
C LEU A 66 -21.95 0.90 5.18
N ALA A 67 -23.09 0.27 5.45
CA ALA A 67 -24.31 0.56 4.72
C ALA A 67 -24.94 1.84 5.28
N THR A 68 -24.95 2.90 4.47
CA THR A 68 -25.75 4.09 4.75
C THR A 68 -27.14 3.92 4.13
N PRO A 69 -28.24 4.12 4.89
CA PRO A 69 -29.59 3.98 4.34
C PRO A 69 -29.80 4.88 3.12
N GLY A 70 -30.15 4.28 1.98
CA GLY A 70 -30.43 5.00 0.73
C GLY A 70 -29.21 5.24 -0.16
N GLU A 71 -28.00 4.86 0.28
CA GLU A 71 -26.79 4.98 -0.52
C GLU A 71 -26.31 3.60 -1.00
N ILE A 72 -25.72 3.59 -2.20
CA ILE A 72 -25.13 2.38 -2.77
C ILE A 72 -23.68 2.31 -2.29
N PRO A 73 -23.26 1.23 -1.60
CA PRO A 73 -21.89 1.05 -1.16
C PRO A 73 -20.90 1.24 -2.33
N SER A 74 -19.81 1.96 -2.09
CA SER A 74 -18.80 2.24 -3.11
C SER A 74 -17.46 1.59 -2.73
N ILE A 75 -16.72 1.12 -3.74
CA ILE A 75 -15.39 0.55 -3.59
C ILE A 75 -14.46 1.19 -4.62
N LEU A 76 -13.29 1.65 -4.17
CA LEU A 76 -12.27 2.23 -5.02
C LEU A 76 -11.01 1.37 -4.97
N ASP A 77 -10.53 0.91 -6.13
CA ASP A 77 -9.30 0.12 -6.24
C ASP A 77 -8.30 0.78 -7.21
N TRP A 78 -7.32 1.50 -6.66
CA TRP A 78 -6.35 2.27 -7.44
C TRP A 78 -5.32 1.42 -8.20
N CYS A 79 -5.13 0.15 -7.83
CA CYS A 79 -4.16 -0.75 -8.45
C CYS A 79 -4.72 -2.16 -8.53
N MET A 80 -5.82 -2.26 -9.25
CA MET A 80 -6.68 -3.45 -9.25
C MET A 80 -5.98 -4.68 -9.83
N ALA A 81 -5.33 -4.58 -10.98
CA ALA A 81 -4.87 -5.74 -11.75
C ALA A 81 -3.99 -6.70 -10.92
N PRO A 82 -4.23 -8.03 -11.00
CA PRO A 82 -5.22 -8.74 -11.81
C PRO A 82 -6.66 -8.71 -11.29
N GLY A 83 -6.95 -8.13 -10.12
CA GLY A 83 -8.29 -7.89 -9.59
C GLY A 83 -8.75 -8.83 -8.48
N GLY A 84 -7.82 -9.56 -7.85
CA GLY A 84 -8.16 -10.56 -6.85
C GLY A 84 -8.77 -9.98 -5.56
N PHE A 85 -8.31 -8.81 -5.11
CA PHE A 85 -8.89 -8.13 -3.93
C PHE A 85 -10.28 -7.61 -4.22
N LEU A 86 -10.45 -6.85 -5.30
CA LEU A 86 -11.75 -6.33 -5.71
C LEU A 86 -12.78 -7.45 -5.93
N ALA A 87 -12.38 -8.58 -6.52
CA ALA A 87 -13.25 -9.75 -6.66
C ALA A 87 -13.76 -10.30 -5.31
N VAL A 88 -12.93 -10.27 -4.26
CA VAL A 88 -13.34 -10.69 -2.91
C VAL A 88 -14.25 -9.64 -2.29
N ALA A 89 -13.92 -8.36 -2.42
CA ALA A 89 -14.69 -7.26 -1.85
C ALA A 89 -16.11 -7.18 -2.44
N LEU A 90 -16.26 -7.28 -3.78
CA LEU A 90 -17.56 -7.32 -4.45
C LEU A 90 -18.38 -8.56 -4.09
N ARG A 91 -17.74 -9.71 -3.89
CA ARG A 91 -18.45 -10.92 -3.44
C ARG A 91 -19.03 -10.75 -2.04
N LEU A 92 -18.35 -10.00 -1.17
CA LEU A 92 -18.80 -9.73 0.20
C LEU A 92 -19.83 -8.59 0.25
N ASN A 93 -19.82 -7.71 -0.75
CA ASN A 93 -20.71 -6.55 -0.87
C ASN A 93 -21.38 -6.58 -2.26
N PRO A 94 -22.36 -7.47 -2.49
CA PRO A 94 -22.93 -7.72 -3.82
C PRO A 94 -23.62 -6.50 -4.44
N ASP A 95 -24.14 -5.60 -3.60
CA ASP A 95 -24.81 -4.36 -4.03
C ASP A 95 -23.83 -3.21 -4.29
N ALA A 96 -22.54 -3.40 -3.98
CA ALA A 96 -21.55 -2.34 -4.13
C ALA A 96 -21.24 -2.03 -5.59
N ARG A 97 -20.99 -0.77 -5.88
CA ARG A 97 -20.36 -0.30 -7.12
C ARG A 97 -18.88 -0.12 -6.91
N ALA A 98 -18.09 -0.43 -7.92
CA ALA A 98 -16.65 -0.27 -7.89
C ALA A 98 -16.13 0.60 -9.04
N LEU A 99 -15.21 1.49 -8.70
CA LEU A 99 -14.34 2.16 -9.65
C LEU A 99 -12.92 1.61 -9.46
N ALA A 100 -12.32 1.12 -10.54
CA ALA A 100 -11.04 0.44 -10.48
C ALA A 100 -10.07 0.96 -11.53
N PHE A 101 -8.85 1.25 -11.09
CA PHE A 101 -7.76 1.74 -11.93
C PHE A 101 -6.68 0.67 -12.05
N SER A 102 -6.05 0.61 -13.21
CA SER A 102 -4.85 -0.21 -13.43
C SER A 102 -4.00 0.40 -14.52
N LEU A 103 -2.69 0.17 -14.45
CA LEU A 103 -1.79 0.55 -15.53
C LEU A 103 -2.11 -0.29 -16.79
N PRO A 104 -2.14 0.31 -17.99
CA PRO A 104 -2.28 -0.46 -19.24
C PRO A 104 -1.15 -1.47 -19.45
N GLU A 105 -1.44 -2.62 -20.07
CA GLU A 105 -0.44 -3.69 -20.29
C GLU A 105 0.72 -3.22 -21.17
N GLU A 106 0.44 -2.39 -22.17
CA GLU A 106 1.43 -1.79 -23.07
C GLU A 106 2.41 -0.84 -22.37
N GLN A 107 2.07 -0.37 -21.17
CA GLN A 107 2.93 0.45 -20.30
C GLN A 107 3.60 -0.37 -19.19
N GLY A 108 3.51 -1.70 -19.25
CA GLY A 108 4.04 -2.62 -18.25
C GLY A 108 3.04 -2.99 -17.15
N GLY A 109 1.75 -2.73 -17.35
CA GLY A 109 0.67 -3.16 -16.46
C GLY A 109 0.45 -4.67 -16.49
N HIS A 110 -0.24 -5.18 -15.47
CA HIS A 110 -0.63 -6.59 -15.41
C HIS A 110 -1.98 -6.82 -16.09
N ARG A 111 -2.12 -8.00 -16.71
CA ARG A 111 -3.39 -8.45 -17.26
C ARG A 111 -4.50 -8.47 -16.21
N VAL A 112 -5.63 -7.85 -16.57
CA VAL A 112 -6.84 -7.85 -15.75
C VAL A 112 -7.57 -9.19 -15.89
N LEU A 113 -7.84 -9.86 -14.77
CA LEU A 113 -8.58 -11.11 -14.70
C LEU A 113 -9.89 -10.98 -13.90
N LEU A 114 -10.19 -9.78 -13.39
CA LEU A 114 -11.49 -9.48 -12.81
C LEU A 114 -12.57 -9.63 -13.89
N PRO A 115 -13.59 -10.48 -13.68
CA PRO A 115 -14.71 -10.60 -14.62
C PRO A 115 -15.44 -9.28 -14.82
N ASP A 116 -15.98 -9.11 -16.02
CA ASP A 116 -16.81 -7.96 -16.35
C ASP A 116 -18.11 -7.98 -15.52
N SER A 117 -18.52 -6.81 -15.06
CA SER A 117 -19.75 -6.63 -14.30
C SER A 117 -20.27 -5.21 -14.52
N ILE A 118 -21.59 -5.05 -14.57
CA ILE A 118 -22.23 -3.73 -14.68
C ILE A 118 -21.95 -2.85 -13.46
N ASN A 119 -21.60 -3.45 -12.33
CA ASN A 119 -21.27 -2.74 -11.10
C ASN A 119 -19.80 -2.29 -11.04
N VAL A 120 -18.99 -2.55 -12.08
CA VAL A 120 -17.56 -2.26 -12.07
C VAL A 120 -17.18 -1.41 -13.27
N GLU A 121 -16.80 -0.16 -12.99
CA GLU A 121 -16.13 0.70 -13.96
C GLU A 121 -14.61 0.50 -13.86
N ARG A 122 -13.96 0.18 -14.98
CA ARG A 122 -12.51 -0.01 -15.05
C ARG A 122 -11.89 1.07 -15.92
N ARG A 123 -10.83 1.71 -15.41
CA ARG A 123 -10.04 2.70 -16.13
C ARG A 123 -8.59 2.24 -16.22
N LEU A 124 -8.04 2.24 -17.44
CA LEU A 124 -6.65 1.89 -17.69
C LEU A 124 -5.84 3.16 -17.92
N LEU A 125 -5.07 3.58 -16.91
CA LEU A 125 -4.21 4.77 -16.95
C LEU A 125 -3.12 4.70 -15.88
N ASP A 126 -2.06 5.50 -16.05
CA ASP A 126 -1.04 5.67 -15.01
C ASP A 126 -1.53 6.69 -13.97
N ILE A 127 -1.94 6.18 -12.80
CA ILE A 127 -2.48 7.03 -11.73
C ILE A 127 -1.45 8.03 -11.19
N THR A 128 -0.15 7.74 -11.37
CA THR A 128 0.92 8.65 -10.92
C THR A 128 1.01 9.93 -11.77
N LEU A 129 0.24 10.02 -12.85
CA LEU A 129 0.18 11.16 -13.77
C LEU A 129 -1.16 11.92 -13.69
N LEU A 130 -2.01 11.65 -12.71
CA LEU A 130 -3.28 12.35 -12.46
C LEU A 130 -3.05 13.76 -11.87
N ALA A 131 -2.43 14.66 -12.63
CA ALA A 131 -2.00 15.96 -12.14
C ALA A 131 -3.15 16.83 -11.61
N GLU A 132 -4.28 16.86 -12.32
CA GLU A 132 -5.45 17.64 -11.91
C GLU A 132 -6.00 17.18 -10.56
N ASP A 133 -6.17 15.87 -10.37
CA ASP A 133 -6.60 15.28 -9.09
C ASP A 133 -5.58 15.53 -7.96
N MET A 134 -4.30 15.65 -8.32
CA MET A 134 -3.23 16.01 -7.40
C MET A 134 -3.11 17.55 -7.17
N GLY A 135 -4.11 18.33 -7.61
CA GLY A 135 -4.19 19.78 -7.38
C GLY A 135 -3.26 20.60 -8.28
N PHE A 136 -2.79 20.02 -9.39
CA PHE A 136 -1.86 20.66 -10.31
C PHE A 136 -2.45 20.78 -11.72
N ILE A 137 -2.65 22.02 -12.17
CA ILE A 137 -3.06 22.30 -13.55
C ILE A 137 -1.79 22.49 -14.38
N CYS A 138 -1.58 21.62 -15.37
CA CYS A 138 -0.50 21.75 -16.34
C CYS A 138 -1.01 21.52 -17.76
N ASP A 139 -0.35 22.14 -18.74
CA ASP A 139 -0.59 21.80 -20.15
C ASP A 139 -0.22 20.33 -20.39
N GLY A 140 -1.09 19.58 -21.07
CA GLY A 140 -0.96 18.14 -21.28
C GLY A 140 0.32 17.73 -22.01
N ALA A 141 1.00 18.68 -22.68
CA ALA A 141 2.31 18.47 -23.28
C ALA A 141 3.42 18.18 -22.24
N THR A 142 3.35 18.75 -21.03
CA THR A 142 4.40 18.60 -20.00
C THR A 142 4.39 17.20 -19.37
N LEU A 143 3.21 16.59 -19.21
CA LEU A 143 3.08 15.22 -18.67
C LEU A 143 3.46 14.15 -19.70
N ARG A 144 3.20 14.37 -21.00
CA ARG A 144 3.54 13.42 -22.08
C ARG A 144 5.05 13.22 -22.25
N ASN A 145 5.84 14.24 -21.92
CA ASN A 145 7.30 14.18 -21.99
C ASN A 145 7.94 13.57 -20.73
N HIS A 146 7.14 13.25 -19.71
CA HIS A 146 7.63 12.55 -18.52
C HIS A 146 7.79 11.07 -18.84
N ILE A 147 8.94 10.72 -19.40
CA ILE A 147 9.32 9.34 -19.66
C ILE A 147 9.64 8.71 -18.30
N ARG A 148 8.96 7.60 -17.96
CA ARG A 148 9.36 6.73 -16.85
C ARG A 148 10.86 6.41 -16.97
N ASP A 149 11.67 6.99 -16.10
CA ASP A 149 13.09 6.67 -16.04
C ASP A 149 13.27 5.35 -15.28
N PRO A 150 13.70 4.26 -15.93
CA PRO A 150 13.89 2.97 -15.29
C PRO A 150 14.96 3.01 -14.18
N ASN A 151 15.80 4.05 -14.14
CA ASN A 151 16.82 4.25 -13.13
C ASN A 151 16.28 4.94 -11.85
N LYS A 152 15.09 5.55 -11.90
CA LYS A 152 14.47 6.27 -10.77
C LYS A 152 13.39 5.46 -10.04
N LYS A 153 13.61 4.16 -9.87
CA LYS A 153 12.60 3.23 -9.30
C LYS A 153 12.07 3.65 -7.94
N ASP A 154 12.93 4.22 -7.11
CA ASP A 154 12.53 4.64 -5.76
C ASP A 154 11.63 5.89 -5.80
N CYS A 155 11.86 6.81 -6.75
CA CYS A 155 10.97 7.95 -6.99
C CYS A 155 9.62 7.48 -7.51
N GLU A 156 9.60 6.55 -8.47
CA GLU A 156 8.35 6.01 -9.03
C GLU A 156 7.51 5.27 -7.98
N ALA A 157 8.14 4.44 -7.15
CA ALA A 157 7.45 3.75 -6.06
C ALA A 157 6.88 4.72 -5.02
N ARG A 158 7.62 5.79 -4.70
CA ARG A 158 7.16 6.82 -3.78
C ARG A 158 6.04 7.67 -4.39
N ARG A 159 6.13 8.08 -5.66
CA ARG A 159 5.05 8.76 -6.40
C ARG A 159 3.77 7.93 -6.40
N LEU A 160 3.87 6.63 -6.69
CA LEU A 160 2.73 5.72 -6.63
C LEU A 160 2.11 5.68 -5.23
N THR A 161 2.94 5.52 -4.21
CA THR A 161 2.46 5.46 -2.81
C THR A 161 1.79 6.77 -2.41
N THR A 162 2.39 7.93 -2.68
CA THR A 162 1.80 9.22 -2.31
C THR A 162 0.52 9.53 -3.09
N THR A 163 0.45 9.17 -4.37
CA THR A 163 -0.81 9.24 -5.14
C THR A 163 -1.90 8.38 -4.53
N GLN A 164 -1.62 7.11 -4.23
CA GLN A 164 -2.60 6.19 -3.63
C GLN A 164 -3.08 6.67 -2.25
N LEU A 165 -2.16 7.19 -1.43
CA LEU A 165 -2.48 7.72 -0.11
C LEU A 165 -3.32 9.00 -0.18
N ALA A 166 -2.91 9.97 -1.01
CA ALA A 166 -3.63 11.23 -1.18
C ALA A 166 -5.03 11.01 -1.75
N LEU A 167 -5.11 10.39 -2.94
CA LEU A 167 -6.40 10.18 -3.60
C LEU A 167 -7.27 9.20 -2.83
N GLY A 168 -6.69 8.17 -2.22
CA GLY A 168 -7.43 7.24 -1.37
C GLY A 168 -8.07 7.92 -0.15
N LEU A 169 -7.33 8.80 0.54
CA LEU A 169 -7.84 9.49 1.72
C LEU A 169 -8.82 10.63 1.37
N GLU A 170 -8.68 11.22 0.19
CA GLU A 170 -9.60 12.26 -0.32
C GLU A 170 -10.95 11.69 -0.76
N HIS A 171 -10.96 10.46 -1.28
CA HIS A 171 -12.17 9.80 -1.80
C HIS A 171 -12.82 8.81 -0.84
N VAL A 172 -12.16 8.44 0.27
CA VAL A 172 -12.80 7.60 1.27
C VAL A 172 -13.88 8.40 1.99
N GLU A 173 -15.06 7.80 2.18
CA GLU A 173 -16.13 8.43 2.93
C GLU A 173 -15.81 8.47 4.43
N PRO A 174 -16.36 9.44 5.19
CA PRO A 174 -16.24 9.46 6.65
C PRO A 174 -16.66 8.13 7.27
N GLY A 175 -15.81 7.58 8.15
CA GLY A 175 -16.03 6.26 8.75
C GLY A 175 -15.59 5.07 7.87
N GLY A 176 -15.19 5.34 6.62
CA GLY A 176 -14.78 4.33 5.65
C GLY A 176 -13.48 3.60 5.99
N THR A 177 -13.06 2.72 5.08
CA THR A 177 -11.90 1.83 5.25
C THR A 177 -10.93 1.97 4.08
N MET A 178 -9.64 2.05 4.40
CA MET A 178 -8.54 1.93 3.44
C MET A 178 -7.72 0.67 3.75
N VAL A 179 -7.38 -0.09 2.70
CA VAL A 179 -6.47 -1.25 2.76
C VAL A 179 -5.24 -0.92 1.95
N ILE A 180 -4.11 -0.72 2.62
CA ILE A 180 -2.90 -0.13 2.04
C ILE A 180 -1.75 -1.14 2.12
N LEU A 181 -1.09 -1.41 1.01
CA LEU A 181 0.11 -2.25 0.96
C LEU A 181 1.32 -1.42 1.40
N LEU A 182 2.02 -1.85 2.46
CA LEU A 182 3.25 -1.23 2.97
C LEU A 182 4.37 -2.26 3.06
N HIS A 183 5.60 -1.78 3.26
CA HIS A 183 6.80 -2.62 3.28
C HIS A 183 7.69 -2.29 4.47
N LYS A 184 8.09 -3.33 5.23
CA LYS A 184 8.95 -3.22 6.44
C LYS A 184 8.35 -2.28 7.49
N VAL A 185 7.76 -2.85 8.55
CA VAL A 185 7.09 -2.07 9.60
C VAL A 185 8.04 -1.05 10.23
N GLU A 186 9.32 -1.39 10.35
CA GLU A 186 10.37 -0.56 10.93
C GLU A 186 10.98 0.49 10.00
N ALA A 187 10.60 0.53 8.71
CA ALA A 187 11.12 1.54 7.79
C ALA A 187 10.51 2.92 8.11
N TRP A 188 11.33 3.97 8.10
CA TRP A 188 10.93 5.33 8.47
C TRP A 188 9.65 5.80 7.77
N ASP A 189 9.60 5.77 6.44
CA ASP A 189 8.41 6.15 5.66
C ASP A 189 7.15 5.39 6.10
N THR A 190 7.30 4.09 6.41
CA THR A 190 6.19 3.26 6.87
C THR A 190 5.75 3.66 8.28
N VAL A 191 6.69 3.87 9.20
CA VAL A 191 6.38 4.28 10.57
C VAL A 191 5.67 5.64 10.57
N THR A 192 6.10 6.60 9.75
CA THR A 192 5.44 7.90 9.60
C THR A 192 4.00 7.75 9.08
N ILE A 193 3.77 6.88 8.09
CA ILE A 193 2.42 6.58 7.59
C ILE A 193 1.56 5.97 8.69
N LEU A 194 2.07 4.96 9.42
CA LEU A 194 1.35 4.31 10.51
C LEU A 194 0.97 5.30 11.61
N ASN A 195 1.91 6.14 12.03
CA ASN A 195 1.65 7.16 13.04
C ASN A 195 0.57 8.15 12.58
N ARG A 196 0.65 8.65 11.33
CA ARG A 196 -0.36 9.56 10.77
C ARG A 196 -1.75 8.93 10.79
N PHE A 197 -1.92 7.73 10.24
CA PHE A 197 -3.22 7.06 10.24
C PHE A 197 -3.73 6.75 11.66
N ASN A 198 -2.85 6.47 12.62
CA ASN A 198 -3.23 6.24 14.02
C ASN A 198 -3.93 7.45 14.66
N LYS A 199 -3.63 8.67 14.19
CA LYS A 199 -4.23 9.91 14.74
C LYS A 199 -5.69 10.11 14.33
N PHE A 200 -6.12 9.57 13.20
CA PHE A 200 -7.45 9.86 12.63
C PHE A 200 -8.23 8.60 12.20
N SER A 201 -7.75 7.41 12.52
CA SER A 201 -8.40 6.14 12.18
C SER A 201 -8.03 5.03 13.16
N ASN A 202 -8.81 3.95 13.14
CA ASN A 202 -8.44 2.71 13.82
C ASN A 202 -7.58 1.86 12.89
N ILE A 203 -6.34 1.58 13.29
CA ILE A 203 -5.39 0.84 12.44
C ILE A 203 -5.12 -0.59 12.93
N LYS A 204 -4.98 -1.51 11.98
CA LYS A 204 -4.51 -2.88 12.18
C LYS A 204 -3.52 -3.27 11.10
N LEU A 205 -2.56 -4.13 11.44
CA LEU A 205 -1.61 -4.67 10.47
C LEU A 205 -1.91 -6.14 10.17
N TYR A 206 -1.84 -6.50 8.89
CA TYR A 206 -2.03 -7.86 8.43
C TYR A 206 -0.86 -8.33 7.58
N LYS A 207 -0.26 -9.46 7.98
CA LYS A 207 0.80 -10.13 7.24
C LYS A 207 0.24 -11.38 6.57
N PRO A 208 0.25 -11.47 5.23
CA PRO A 208 -0.28 -12.65 4.55
C PRO A 208 0.39 -13.97 4.98
N LYS A 209 -0.47 -14.93 5.35
CA LYS A 209 -0.24 -16.36 5.69
C LYS A 209 0.36 -17.22 4.57
N PRO A 210 -0.21 -17.23 3.37
CA PRO A 210 0.33 -17.96 2.23
C PRO A 210 0.97 -17.03 1.18
N GLY A 211 2.13 -17.41 0.65
CA GLY A 211 2.77 -16.86 -0.55
C GLY A 211 3.60 -15.58 -0.37
N HIS A 212 3.27 -14.73 0.60
CA HIS A 212 3.97 -13.47 0.88
C HIS A 212 4.51 -13.35 2.32
N GLU A 213 4.64 -14.45 3.04
CA GLU A 213 5.10 -14.52 4.43
C GLU A 213 6.54 -14.03 4.56
N THR A 214 7.41 -14.46 3.64
CA THR A 214 8.84 -14.08 3.59
C THR A 214 9.07 -12.68 3.03
N ARG A 215 8.09 -12.10 2.32
CA ARG A 215 8.22 -10.76 1.71
C ARG A 215 8.27 -9.67 2.75
N SER A 216 8.73 -8.47 2.40
CA SER A 216 8.66 -7.31 3.30
C SER A 216 7.26 -6.71 3.36
N SER A 217 6.39 -7.06 2.41
CA SER A 217 5.06 -6.52 2.29
C SER A 217 4.13 -6.97 3.41
N PHE A 218 3.26 -6.07 3.84
CA PHE A 218 2.13 -6.31 4.72
C PHE A 218 1.04 -5.27 4.41
N TYR A 219 -0.13 -5.41 5.01
CA TYR A 219 -1.23 -4.49 4.80
C TYR A 219 -1.50 -3.70 6.07
N LEU A 220 -1.62 -2.38 5.92
CA LEU A 220 -2.31 -1.51 6.87
C LEU A 220 -3.80 -1.54 6.53
N ILE A 221 -4.64 -1.80 7.54
CA ILE A 221 -6.08 -1.67 7.47
C ILE A 221 -6.44 -0.50 8.37
N ALA A 222 -6.81 0.63 7.76
CA ALA A 222 -7.30 1.82 8.45
C ALA A 222 -8.82 1.85 8.32
N THR A 223 -9.53 1.85 9.44
CA THR A 223 -11.01 1.85 9.51
C THR A 223 -11.50 3.04 10.31
N ASN A 224 -12.79 3.39 10.17
CA ASN A 224 -13.37 4.54 10.87
C ASN A 224 -12.57 5.83 10.59
N ILE A 225 -12.24 6.06 9.32
CA ILE A 225 -11.40 7.19 8.92
C ILE A 225 -12.15 8.51 9.13
N GLN A 226 -11.55 9.41 9.90
CA GLN A 226 -12.04 10.75 10.15
C GLN A 226 -11.46 11.71 9.11
N THR A 227 -12.10 11.79 7.94
CA THR A 227 -11.58 12.53 6.77
C THR A 227 -11.40 14.03 7.00
N GLN A 228 -12.21 14.61 7.89
CA GLN A 228 -12.14 16.04 8.26
C GLN A 228 -11.17 16.32 9.43
N HIS A 229 -10.49 15.30 9.94
CA HIS A 229 -9.52 15.50 11.01
C HIS A 229 -8.32 16.33 10.49
N PRO A 230 -7.80 17.33 11.24
CA PRO A 230 -6.72 18.20 10.76
C PRO A 230 -5.49 17.45 10.27
N GLU A 231 -5.11 16.36 10.95
CA GLU A 231 -3.99 15.49 10.55
C GLU A 231 -4.24 14.73 9.25
N ALA A 232 -5.50 14.39 8.94
CA ALA A 232 -5.87 13.75 7.68
C ALA A 232 -5.71 14.74 6.52
N LEU A 233 -6.24 15.96 6.69
CA LEU A 233 -6.12 17.03 5.70
C LEU A 233 -4.65 17.41 5.46
N ALA A 234 -3.87 17.58 6.53
CA ALA A 234 -2.44 17.85 6.43
C ALA A 234 -1.67 16.71 5.76
N ALA A 235 -2.07 15.44 5.96
CA ALA A 235 -1.46 14.31 5.27
C ALA A 235 -1.73 14.34 3.76
N ILE A 236 -2.96 14.65 3.33
CA ILE A 236 -3.31 14.80 1.90
C ILE A 236 -2.43 15.88 1.26
N GLU A 237 -2.37 17.07 1.85
CA GLU A 237 -1.56 18.18 1.33
C GLU A 237 -0.08 17.80 1.24
N GLN A 238 0.46 17.16 2.27
CA GLN A 238 1.85 16.71 2.28
C GLN A 238 2.13 15.68 1.18
N TRP A 239 1.25 14.70 0.98
CA TRP A 239 1.42 13.69 -0.07
C TRP A 239 1.30 14.30 -1.48
N LYS A 240 0.41 15.28 -1.68
CA LYS A 240 0.32 16.04 -2.94
C LYS A 240 1.59 16.87 -3.18
N ALA A 241 2.14 17.52 -2.14
CA ALA A 241 3.40 18.26 -2.23
C ALA A 241 4.59 17.36 -2.57
N ILE A 242 4.72 16.20 -1.91
CA ILE A 242 5.75 15.21 -2.21
C ILE A 242 5.60 14.71 -3.65
N TRP A 243 4.39 14.35 -4.08
CA TRP A 243 4.14 13.93 -5.46
C TRP A 243 4.59 14.98 -6.47
N ARG A 244 4.25 16.25 -6.24
CA ARG A 244 4.61 17.37 -7.12
C ARG A 244 6.13 17.49 -7.24
N VAL A 245 6.85 17.46 -6.12
CA VAL A 245 8.31 17.58 -6.09
C VAL A 245 8.98 16.39 -6.79
N LEU A 246 8.52 15.17 -6.52
CA LEU A 246 9.04 13.98 -7.20
C LEU A 246 8.75 13.97 -8.70
N THR A 247 7.70 14.67 -9.14
CA THR A 247 7.29 14.72 -10.54
C THR A 247 8.00 15.86 -11.29
N PHE A 248 8.12 17.05 -10.72
CA PHE A 248 8.55 18.24 -11.48
C PHE A 248 9.89 18.82 -11.04
N GLU A 249 10.38 18.51 -9.83
CA GLU A 249 11.55 19.17 -9.27
C GLU A 249 12.83 18.32 -9.37
N PRO A 250 14.01 18.96 -9.43
CA PRO A 250 15.30 18.28 -9.31
C PRO A 250 15.44 17.47 -8.01
N GLU A 251 16.28 16.44 -8.03
CA GLU A 251 16.45 15.48 -6.92
C GLU A 251 16.92 16.14 -5.62
N GLU A 252 17.67 17.24 -5.72
CA GLU A 252 18.15 18.04 -4.60
C GLU A 252 17.00 18.62 -3.75
N CYS A 253 15.84 18.85 -4.36
CA CYS A 253 14.65 19.37 -3.68
C CYS A 253 13.89 18.28 -2.90
N HIS A 254 14.08 17.00 -3.25
CA HIS A 254 13.23 15.90 -2.78
C HIS A 254 13.34 15.70 -1.27
N ALA A 255 14.57 15.65 -0.76
CA ALA A 255 14.85 15.30 0.62
C ALA A 255 14.30 16.33 1.63
N ARG A 256 14.21 17.61 1.22
CA ARG A 256 13.65 18.68 2.04
C ARG A 256 12.15 18.50 2.23
N VAL A 257 11.41 18.31 1.14
CA VAL A 257 9.95 18.23 1.18
C VAL A 257 9.48 16.91 1.78
N ILE A 258 10.18 15.79 1.51
CA ILE A 258 9.81 14.49 2.09
C ILE A 258 9.85 14.53 3.63
N ARG A 259 10.85 15.20 4.22
CA ARG A 259 11.03 15.28 5.68
C ARG A 259 10.34 16.49 6.32
N GLU A 260 9.67 17.32 5.53
CA GLU A 260 9.03 18.53 6.03
C GLU A 260 7.86 18.17 6.96
N GLY A 261 7.88 18.72 8.18
CA GLY A 261 6.86 18.45 9.20
C GLY A 261 6.89 17.04 9.78
N GLU A 262 7.90 16.23 9.51
CA GLU A 262 8.09 14.95 10.18
C GLU A 262 8.69 15.14 11.59
N PHE A 263 8.29 14.28 12.52
CA PHE A 263 8.90 14.22 13.85
C PHE A 263 10.38 13.83 13.76
N SER A 264 11.18 14.27 14.73
CA SER A 264 12.47 13.62 14.96
C SER A 264 12.25 12.15 15.36
N PRO A 265 13.23 11.26 15.13
CA PRO A 265 13.13 9.87 15.56
C PRO A 265 12.79 9.72 17.05
N GLU A 266 13.36 10.58 17.89
CA GLU A 266 13.14 10.59 19.34
C GLU A 266 11.69 10.97 19.67
N GLN A 267 11.18 12.06 19.07
CA GLN A 267 9.79 12.49 19.26
C GLN A 267 8.80 11.41 18.83
N LEU A 268 9.06 10.76 17.69
CA LEU A 268 8.19 9.70 17.19
C LEU A 268 8.21 8.47 18.10
N LEU A 269 9.38 8.11 18.66
CA LEU A 269 9.49 6.99 19.58
C LEU A 269 8.78 7.28 20.90
N ASP A 270 8.85 8.51 21.39
CA ASP A 270 8.15 8.94 22.61
C ASP A 270 6.62 8.93 22.40
N GLU A 271 6.13 9.36 21.22
CA GLU A 271 4.70 9.43 20.92
C GLU A 271 4.09 8.08 20.50
N PHE A 272 4.77 7.33 19.63
CA PHE A 272 4.19 6.18 18.92
C PHE A 272 4.99 4.88 19.09
N GLY A 273 6.12 4.89 19.80
CA GLY A 273 7.01 3.74 19.90
C GLY A 273 6.37 2.49 20.52
N SER A 274 5.57 2.64 21.57
CA SER A 274 4.85 1.52 22.19
C SER A 274 3.80 0.91 21.26
N ASP A 275 3.02 1.77 20.59
CA ASP A 275 1.98 1.36 19.65
C ASP A 275 2.57 0.69 18.42
N LEU A 276 3.67 1.23 17.88
CA LEU A 276 4.40 0.64 16.77
C LEU A 276 4.86 -0.79 17.10
N VAL A 277 5.41 -0.98 18.30
CA VAL A 277 5.87 -2.29 18.78
C VAL A 277 4.69 -3.27 18.92
N GLU A 278 3.52 -2.78 19.34
CA GLU A 278 2.33 -3.61 19.45
C GLU A 278 1.76 -4.00 18.09
N LEU A 279 1.59 -3.03 17.19
CA LEU A 279 1.11 -3.21 15.83
C LEU A 279 2.01 -4.15 15.02
N GLY A 280 3.33 -3.95 15.11
CA GLY A 280 4.31 -4.74 14.36
C GLY A 280 4.46 -6.18 14.83
N ARG A 281 4.02 -6.51 16.05
CA ARG A 281 4.23 -7.80 16.71
C ARG A 281 3.83 -8.99 15.83
N CYS A 282 2.62 -8.96 15.27
CA CYS A 282 2.09 -10.05 14.45
C CYS A 282 2.86 -10.17 13.13
N VAL A 283 3.15 -9.03 12.50
CA VAL A 283 3.88 -8.95 11.23
C VAL A 283 5.28 -9.52 11.36
N TRP A 284 6.06 -9.04 12.34
CA TRP A 284 7.42 -9.53 12.57
C TRP A 284 7.44 -11.00 12.97
N LYS A 285 6.47 -11.48 13.76
CA LYS A 285 6.38 -12.89 14.13
C LYS A 285 6.22 -13.78 12.89
N VAL A 286 5.21 -13.52 12.07
CA VAL A 286 4.94 -14.31 10.86
C VAL A 286 6.13 -14.26 9.90
N GLN A 287 6.71 -13.07 9.72
CA GLN A 287 7.84 -12.90 8.82
C GLN A 287 9.12 -13.59 9.31
N ALA A 288 9.46 -13.47 10.60
CA ALA A 288 10.63 -14.13 11.17
C ALA A 288 10.53 -15.66 11.08
N GLU A 289 9.36 -16.22 11.42
CA GLU A 289 9.10 -17.66 11.32
C GLU A 289 9.20 -18.18 9.88
N ALA A 290 8.75 -17.38 8.91
CA ALA A 290 8.84 -17.74 7.49
C ALA A 290 10.26 -17.60 6.95
N LEU A 291 10.98 -16.52 7.31
CA LEU A 291 12.36 -16.30 6.92
C LEU A 291 13.27 -17.41 7.46
N ALA A 292 13.05 -17.87 8.70
CA ALA A 292 13.82 -18.97 9.30
C ALA A 292 13.66 -20.32 8.59
N LYS A 293 12.61 -20.48 7.76
CA LYS A 293 12.31 -21.71 6.99
C LYS A 293 12.50 -21.51 5.49
N ALA A 294 13.04 -20.37 5.07
CA ALA A 294 13.10 -20.01 3.67
C ALA A 294 14.13 -20.89 2.92
N PRO A 295 13.95 -21.16 1.62
CA PRO A 295 14.84 -22.04 0.85
C PRO A 295 16.27 -21.49 0.64
N PHE A 296 16.56 -20.31 1.18
CA PHE A 296 17.83 -19.60 1.07
C PHE A 296 18.53 -19.38 2.42
N THR A 297 17.96 -19.88 3.52
CA THR A 297 18.65 -19.98 4.83
C THR A 297 19.60 -21.15 4.86
#